data_AF-F9DX25-F1
#
_entry.id   AF-F9DX25-F1
#
_cell.length_a   1.000
_cell.length_b   1.000
_cell.length_c   1.000
_cell.angle_alpha   90.00
_cell.angle_beta   90.00
_cell.angle_gamma   90.00
#
_symmetry.space_group_name_H-M   'P 1'
#
loop_
_entity.id
_entity.type
_entity.pdbx_description
1 polymer ?
#
loop_
_entity_poly.entity_id
_entity_poly.type
_entity_poly.pdbx_seq_one_letter_code
_entity_poly.pdbx_strand_id
1 'polypeptide(L)'
;MANFHADEYLDRKEAGMYLLGRNIGKGMERTAKMKAPWRDRTGNTRRAIHGGADPTANGAIIYLAHGSMVGTYLEEGTGIYGPRGTPIVPVRSKALRFTVGGSQIFAKEVKGMPKQPIIEPTAKESLPMIEEQVYRYWGST
;
A
#
# COMPACT_ATOMS: atom_id res chain seq x y z
N MET A 1 -26.95 -9.89 40.58
CA MET A 1 -26.82 -9.05 39.38
C MET A 1 -25.33 -8.89 39.13
N ALA A 2 -24.83 -9.18 37.92
CA ALA A 2 -23.42 -8.96 37.62
C ALA A 2 -23.14 -7.45 37.62
N ASN A 3 -22.09 -7.02 38.33
CA ASN A 3 -21.66 -5.63 38.29
C ASN A 3 -21.10 -5.32 36.91
N PHE A 4 -21.67 -4.34 36.22
CA PHE A 4 -21.14 -3.85 34.96
C PHE A 4 -19.84 -3.08 35.23
N HIS A 5 -18.74 -3.59 34.68
CA HIS A 5 -17.43 -2.93 34.72
C HIS A 5 -17.24 -2.17 33.41
N ALA A 6 -17.56 -0.86 33.43
CA ALA A 6 -17.51 0.00 32.26
C ALA A 6 -16.12 0.03 31.61
N ASP A 7 -15.06 0.06 32.42
CA ASP A 7 -13.68 0.09 31.95
C ASP A 7 -13.33 -1.20 31.18
N GLU A 8 -13.69 -2.36 31.73
CA GLU A 8 -13.45 -3.65 31.07
C GLU A 8 -14.24 -3.78 29.76
N TYR A 9 -15.45 -3.21 29.69
CA TYR A 9 -16.22 -3.16 28.46
C TYR A 9 -15.53 -2.31 27.38
N LEU A 10 -15.03 -1.14 27.76
CA LEU A 10 -14.31 -0.23 26.85
C LEU A 10 -13.00 -0.84 26.37
N ASP A 11 -12.21 -1.45 27.27
CA ASP A 11 -10.95 -2.13 26.92
C ASP A 11 -11.19 -3.23 25.87
N ARG A 12 -12.27 -4.01 26.04
CA ARG A 12 -12.66 -5.05 25.07
C ARG A 12 -13.10 -4.47 23.74
N LYS A 13 -13.80 -3.33 23.75
CA LYS A 13 -14.19 -2.62 22.53
C LYS A 13 -12.97 -2.07 21.79
N GLU A 14 -12.00 -1.51 22.49
CA GLU A 14 -10.77 -1.01 21.87
C GLU A 14 -9.93 -2.15 21.27
N ALA A 15 -9.76 -3.25 22.02
CA ALA A 15 -9.04 -4.43 21.54
C ALA A 15 -9.72 -5.04 20.29
N GLY A 16 -11.05 -5.12 20.29
CA GLY A 16 -11.78 -5.62 19.12
C GLY A 16 -11.74 -4.65 17.93
N MET A 17 -11.69 -3.33 18.16
CA MET A 17 -11.48 -2.34 17.10
C MET A 17 -10.11 -2.53 16.43
N TYR A 18 -9.06 -2.80 17.20
CA TYR A 18 -7.76 -3.14 16.65
C TYR A 18 -7.81 -4.40 15.77
N LEU A 19 -8.48 -5.46 16.23
CA LEU A 19 -8.63 -6.70 15.46
C LEU A 19 -9.44 -6.49 14.17
N LEU A 20 -10.51 -5.70 14.23
CA LEU A 20 -11.30 -5.30 13.07
C LEU A 20 -10.42 -4.54 12.07
N GLY A 21 -9.70 -3.52 12.51
CA GLY A 21 -8.78 -2.75 11.68
C GLY A 21 -7.72 -3.63 11.03
N ARG A 22 -7.14 -4.57 11.78
CA ARG A 22 -6.14 -5.52 11.26
C ARG A 22 -6.73 -6.41 10.16
N ASN A 23 -7.97 -6.88 10.33
CA ASN A 23 -8.66 -7.69 9.32
C ASN A 23 -8.89 -6.87 8.04
N ILE A 24 -9.44 -5.66 8.17
CA ILE A 24 -9.62 -4.71 7.06
C ILE A 24 -8.30 -4.48 6.32
N GLY A 25 -7.22 -4.14 7.04
CA GLY A 25 -5.90 -3.91 6.47
C GLY A 25 -5.38 -5.13 5.68
N LYS A 26 -5.60 -6.35 6.17
CA LYS A 26 -5.27 -7.58 5.44
C LYS A 26 -6.15 -7.83 4.22
N GLY A 27 -7.42 -7.43 4.27
CA GLY A 27 -8.30 -7.40 3.10
C GLY A 27 -7.78 -6.48 2.01
N MET A 28 -7.41 -5.24 2.38
CA MET A 28 -6.80 -4.28 1.45
C MET A 28 -5.48 -4.79 0.87
N GLU A 29 -4.61 -5.39 1.70
CA GLU A 29 -3.36 -6.01 1.24
C GLU A 29 -3.63 -7.05 0.14
N ARG A 30 -4.60 -7.93 0.36
CA ARG A 30 -5.00 -8.96 -0.61
C ARG A 30 -5.52 -8.33 -1.90
N THR A 31 -6.42 -7.35 -1.79
CA THR A 31 -6.98 -6.64 -2.94
C THR A 31 -5.89 -5.97 -3.77
N ALA A 32 -4.99 -5.21 -3.13
CA ALA A 32 -3.88 -4.56 -3.80
C ALA A 32 -2.95 -5.59 -4.48
N LYS A 33 -2.64 -6.69 -3.80
CA LYS A 33 -1.85 -7.80 -4.39
C LYS A 33 -2.55 -8.46 -5.58
N MET A 34 -3.87 -8.54 -5.63
CA MET A 34 -4.57 -9.14 -6.78
C MET A 34 -4.70 -8.16 -7.95
N LYS A 35 -5.01 -6.90 -7.66
CA LYS A 35 -5.37 -5.89 -8.67
C LYS A 35 -4.20 -5.04 -9.16
N ALA A 36 -3.00 -5.16 -8.58
CA ALA A 36 -1.86 -4.34 -9.00
C ALA A 36 -1.60 -4.47 -10.52
N PRO A 37 -1.61 -3.34 -11.26
CA PRO A 37 -1.70 -3.34 -12.73
C PRO A 37 -0.38 -3.63 -13.44
N TRP A 38 0.73 -3.65 -12.71
CA TRP A 38 2.04 -3.98 -13.28
C TRP A 38 2.24 -5.48 -13.42
N ARG A 39 3.05 -5.86 -14.42
CA ARG A 39 3.49 -7.24 -14.60
C ARG A 39 4.75 -7.50 -13.81
N ASP A 40 4.72 -8.54 -12.96
CA ASP A 40 5.90 -8.94 -12.21
C ASP A 40 6.88 -9.76 -13.03
N ARG A 41 8.17 -9.54 -12.77
CA ARG A 41 9.24 -10.45 -13.19
C ARG A 41 9.50 -11.56 -12.17
N THR A 42 9.51 -11.22 -10.88
CA THR A 42 9.77 -12.15 -9.75
C THR A 42 8.72 -12.11 -8.65
N GLY A 43 7.80 -11.13 -8.66
CA GLY A 43 6.76 -10.95 -7.65
C GLY A 43 7.22 -10.27 -6.35
N ASN A 44 8.49 -9.90 -6.22
CA ASN A 44 9.03 -9.32 -4.98
C ASN A 44 8.30 -8.04 -4.57
N THR A 45 8.10 -7.11 -5.51
CA THR A 45 7.42 -5.83 -5.22
C THR A 45 5.97 -6.05 -4.81
N ARG A 46 5.24 -6.94 -5.50
CA ARG A 46 3.87 -7.31 -5.12
C ARG A 46 3.81 -7.95 -3.74
N ARG A 47 4.73 -8.86 -3.40
CA ARG A 47 4.79 -9.50 -2.08
C ARG A 47 5.08 -8.51 -0.95
N ALA A 48 5.88 -7.48 -1.24
CA ALA A 48 6.21 -6.42 -0.29
C ALA A 48 5.05 -5.45 -0.01
N ILE A 49 3.90 -5.57 -0.67
CA ILE A 49 2.69 -4.84 -0.25
C ILE A 49 2.26 -5.37 1.12
N HIS A 50 2.02 -4.46 2.05
CA HIS A 50 1.62 -4.77 3.42
C HIS A 50 0.42 -3.93 3.84
N GLY A 51 -0.57 -4.60 4.42
CA GLY A 51 -1.69 -3.95 5.08
C GLY A 51 -1.91 -4.52 6.47
N GLY A 52 -2.46 -3.70 7.35
CA GLY A 52 -2.65 -4.04 8.74
C GLY A 52 -3.30 -2.91 9.51
N ALA A 53 -3.15 -2.97 10.82
CA ALA A 53 -3.48 -1.87 11.69
C ALA A 53 -2.49 -1.80 12.84
N ASP A 54 -2.30 -0.59 13.36
CA ASP A 54 -1.56 -0.31 14.58
C ASP A 54 -2.53 0.20 15.66
N PRO A 55 -2.40 -0.25 16.91
CA PRO A 55 -3.24 0.24 17.99
C PRO A 55 -2.89 1.69 18.33
N THR A 56 -3.89 2.46 18.76
CA THR A 56 -3.71 3.79 19.34
C THR A 56 -4.35 3.85 20.72
N ALA A 57 -4.15 4.95 21.44
CA ALA A 57 -4.76 5.14 22.76
C ALA A 57 -6.30 5.03 22.74
N ASN A 58 -6.95 5.35 21.62
CA ASN A 58 -8.40 5.43 21.51
C ASN A 58 -8.94 4.64 20.29
N GLY A 59 -8.20 3.64 19.78
CA GLY A 59 -8.61 2.89 18.59
C GLY A 59 -7.48 2.28 17.78
N ALA A 60 -7.54 2.43 16.45
CA ALA A 60 -6.54 1.84 15.55
C ALA A 60 -6.33 2.68 14.27
N ILE A 61 -5.09 2.70 13.77
CA ILE A 61 -4.74 3.24 12.45
C ILE A 61 -4.67 2.07 11.48
N ILE A 62 -5.55 2.05 10.48
CA ILE A 62 -5.52 1.06 9.41
C ILE A 62 -4.57 1.57 8.31
N TYR A 63 -3.64 0.73 7.86
CA TYR A 63 -2.66 1.12 6.85
C TYR A 63 -2.59 0.12 5.68
N LEU A 64 -2.16 0.63 4.53
CA LEU A 64 -1.76 -0.11 3.34
C LEU A 64 -0.54 0.59 2.75
N ALA A 65 0.55 -0.14 2.54
CA ALA A 65 1.83 0.44 2.11
C ALA A 65 2.65 -0.52 1.25
N HIS A 66 3.61 0.04 0.53
CA HIS A 66 4.72 -0.72 -0.07
C HIS A 66 5.85 -0.92 0.95
N GLY A 67 6.38 -2.13 1.02
CA GLY A 67 7.58 -2.47 1.79
C GLY A 67 8.89 -2.34 0.99
N SER A 68 8.87 -1.69 -0.18
CA SER A 68 10.07 -1.50 -1.00
C SER A 68 10.05 -0.16 -1.73
N MET A 69 11.23 0.43 -1.92
CA MET A 69 11.40 1.68 -2.69
C MET A 69 10.92 1.57 -4.14
N VAL A 70 10.96 0.36 -4.73
CA VAL A 70 10.41 0.11 -6.07
C VAL A 70 8.91 0.40 -6.11
N GLY A 71 8.20 0.18 -5.00
CA GLY A 71 6.80 0.52 -4.84
C GLY A 71 6.52 2.01 -5.06
N THR A 72 7.36 2.90 -4.51
CA THR A 72 7.22 4.35 -4.70
C THR A 72 7.28 4.72 -6.18
N TYR A 73 8.22 4.14 -6.94
CA TYR A 73 8.31 4.39 -8.39
C TYR A 73 7.11 3.87 -9.18
N LEU A 74 6.40 2.87 -8.68
CA LEU A 74 5.14 2.40 -9.27
C LEU A 74 3.99 3.35 -8.97
N GLU A 75 3.90 3.87 -7.75
CA GLU A 75 2.83 4.80 -7.37
C GLU A 75 3.00 6.18 -8.02
N GLU A 76 4.23 6.66 -8.15
CA GLU A 76 4.53 8.02 -8.60
C GLU A 76 4.95 8.11 -10.06
N GLY A 77 5.38 7.00 -10.66
CA GLY A 77 6.00 6.99 -11.98
C GLY A 77 7.48 7.41 -11.94
N THR A 78 8.14 7.38 -13.10
CA THR A 78 9.57 7.67 -13.23
C THR A 78 9.89 8.50 -14.47
N GLY A 79 11.06 9.13 -14.47
CA GLY A 79 11.52 9.98 -15.56
C GLY A 79 10.56 11.15 -15.79
N ILE A 80 10.16 11.35 -17.05
CA ILE A 80 9.23 12.42 -17.43
C ILE A 80 7.83 12.25 -16.83
N TYR A 81 7.49 11.03 -16.41
CA TYR A 81 6.20 10.71 -15.78
C TYR A 81 6.25 10.74 -14.26
N GLY A 82 7.44 10.85 -13.68
CA GLY A 82 7.63 10.92 -12.24
C GLY A 82 7.64 12.35 -11.72
N PRO A 83 7.80 12.55 -10.39
CA PRO A 83 7.73 13.86 -9.76
C PRO A 83 8.73 14.90 -10.29
N ARG A 84 9.87 14.44 -10.81
CA ARG A 84 10.90 15.32 -11.37
C ARG A 84 10.59 15.82 -12.78
N GLY A 85 9.73 15.13 -13.53
CA GLY A 85 9.37 15.53 -14.90
C GLY A 85 10.52 15.51 -15.92
N THR A 86 11.70 14.97 -15.57
CA THR A 86 12.89 14.94 -16.44
C THR A 86 13.23 13.52 -16.88
N PRO A 87 13.76 13.31 -18.10
CA PRO A 87 14.26 12.00 -18.51
C PRO A 87 15.30 11.42 -17.56
N ILE A 88 15.41 10.10 -17.52
CA ILE A 88 16.47 9.42 -16.78
C ILE A 88 17.71 9.41 -17.66
N VAL A 89 18.79 9.99 -17.15
CA VAL A 89 20.08 10.17 -17.85
C VAL A 89 21.24 9.60 -17.02
N PRO A 90 22.34 9.19 -17.65
CA PRO A 90 23.53 8.75 -16.93
C PRO A 90 24.21 9.94 -16.23
N VAL A 91 24.58 9.78 -14.97
CA VAL A 91 25.16 10.88 -14.17
C VAL A 91 26.64 11.12 -14.48
N ARG A 92 27.43 10.05 -14.60
CA ARG A 92 28.91 10.12 -14.83
C ARG A 92 29.37 9.38 -16.08
N SER A 93 28.44 8.75 -16.79
CA SER A 93 28.73 7.85 -17.91
C SER A 93 28.16 8.43 -19.21
N LYS A 94 28.65 7.94 -20.36
CA LYS A 94 28.17 8.39 -21.67
C LYS A 94 26.80 7.82 -22.07
N ALA A 95 26.40 6.70 -21.48
CA ALA A 95 25.13 6.03 -21.78
C ALA A 95 24.67 5.16 -20.59
N LEU A 96 23.36 4.96 -20.50
CA LEU A 96 22.73 3.89 -19.72
C LEU A 96 22.96 2.55 -20.43
N ARG A 97 23.01 1.46 -19.67
CA ARG A 97 23.17 0.10 -20.17
C ARG A 97 22.07 -0.81 -19.62
N PHE A 98 21.37 -1.49 -20.50
CA PHE A 98 20.32 -2.45 -20.17
C PHE A 98 20.67 -3.83 -20.71
N THR A 99 20.34 -4.88 -19.96
CA THR A 99 20.48 -6.27 -20.43
C THR A 99 19.09 -6.87 -20.64
N VAL A 100 18.74 -7.17 -21.90
CA VAL A 100 17.42 -7.66 -22.30
C VAL A 100 17.61 -8.90 -23.19
N GLY A 101 17.11 -10.05 -22.75
CA GLY A 101 17.20 -11.30 -23.52
C GLY A 101 18.63 -11.74 -23.86
N GLY A 102 19.61 -11.39 -23.03
CA GLY A 102 21.04 -11.66 -23.28
C GLY A 102 21.76 -10.56 -24.08
N SER A 103 21.03 -9.63 -24.70
CA SER A 103 21.58 -8.51 -25.46
C SER A 103 21.82 -7.28 -24.58
N GLN A 104 22.89 -6.53 -24.87
CA GLN A 104 23.17 -5.24 -24.24
C GLN A 104 22.60 -4.10 -25.10
N ILE A 105 21.75 -3.27 -24.51
CA ILE A 105 21.16 -2.09 -25.14
C ILE A 105 21.71 -0.85 -24.44
N PHE A 106 22.17 0.13 -25.23
CA PHE A 106 22.68 1.39 -24.72
C PHE A 106 21.76 2.55 -25.12
N ALA A 107 21.50 3.46 -24.19
CA ALA A 107 20.69 4.65 -24.45
C ALA A 107 21.30 5.86 -23.76
N LYS A 108 21.27 7.03 -24.41
CA LYS A 108 21.70 8.29 -23.79
C LYS A 108 20.71 8.78 -22.72
N GLU A 109 19.42 8.48 -22.92
CA GLU A 109 18.35 8.81 -22.00
C GLU A 109 17.19 7.81 -22.15
N VAL A 110 16.33 7.73 -21.14
CA VAL A 110 15.04 7.05 -21.22
C VAL A 110 13.94 7.90 -20.61
N LYS A 111 12.74 7.85 -21.21
CA LYS A 111 11.58 8.63 -20.74
C LYS A 111 11.12 8.21 -19.34
N GLY A 112 11.39 6.98 -18.92
CA GLY A 112 10.83 6.41 -17.70
C GLY A 112 9.49 5.72 -17.96
N MET A 113 8.72 5.52 -16.89
CA MET A 113 7.48 4.75 -16.90
C MET A 113 6.35 5.55 -16.24
N PRO A 114 5.14 5.58 -16.83
CA PRO A 114 3.94 6.14 -16.19
C PRO A 114 3.65 5.49 -14.84
N LYS A 115 3.01 6.25 -13.94
CA LYS A 115 2.51 5.68 -12.68
C LYS A 115 1.51 4.56 -12.93
N GLN A 116 1.58 3.56 -12.06
CA GLN A 116 0.76 2.36 -12.04
C GLN A 116 0.26 2.13 -10.60
N PRO A 117 -0.50 3.09 -10.04
CA PRO A 117 -0.79 3.12 -8.62
C PRO A 117 -1.75 1.99 -8.22
N ILE A 118 -1.57 1.46 -7.01
CA ILE A 118 -2.51 0.52 -6.40
C ILE A 118 -2.85 0.85 -4.95
N ILE A 119 -1.95 1.51 -4.22
CA ILE A 119 -2.12 1.73 -2.78
C ILE A 119 -3.24 2.73 -2.51
N GLU A 120 -3.12 3.95 -3.04
CA GLU A 120 -4.13 5.00 -2.84
C GLU A 120 -5.51 4.60 -3.41
N PRO A 121 -5.62 4.06 -4.64
CA PRO A 121 -6.91 3.59 -5.15
C PRO A 121 -7.56 2.53 -4.26
N THR A 122 -6.81 1.53 -3.80
CA THR A 122 -7.35 0.47 -2.94
C THR A 122 -7.84 1.03 -1.60
N ALA A 123 -7.08 1.95 -1.00
CA ALA A 123 -7.48 2.59 0.25
C ALA A 123 -8.79 3.39 0.07
N LYS A 124 -8.88 4.22 -0.98
CA LYS A 124 -10.09 5.01 -1.27
C LYS A 124 -11.30 4.14 -1.57
N GLU A 125 -11.15 3.10 -2.38
CA GLU A 125 -12.22 2.14 -2.69
C GLU A 125 -12.75 1.44 -1.42
N SER A 126 -11.90 1.28 -0.40
CA SER A 126 -12.26 0.58 0.83
C SER A 126 -12.98 1.47 1.86
N LEU A 127 -12.93 2.80 1.72
CA LEU A 127 -13.47 3.74 2.73
C LEU A 127 -14.93 3.46 3.11
N PRO A 128 -15.88 3.26 2.17
CA PRO A 128 -17.28 3.03 2.54
C PRO A 128 -17.47 1.76 3.39
N MET A 129 -16.74 0.68 3.06
CA MET A 129 -16.76 -0.56 3.82
C MET A 129 -16.18 -0.35 5.23
N ILE A 130 -15.10 0.43 5.35
CA ILE A 130 -14.48 0.75 6.65
C ILE A 130 -15.47 1.49 7.54
N GLU A 131 -16.09 2.55 7.02
CA GLU A 131 -17.09 3.33 7.75
C GLU A 131 -18.23 2.43 8.25
N GLU A 132 -18.82 1.63 7.36
CA GLU A 132 -19.90 0.71 7.71
C GLU A 132 -19.50 -0.28 8.82
N GLN A 133 -18.30 -0.87 8.72
CA GLN A 133 -17.83 -1.83 9.72
C GLN A 133 -17.56 -1.17 11.07
N VAL A 134 -17.03 0.05 11.09
CA VAL A 134 -16.81 0.83 12.32
C VAL A 134 -18.15 1.15 12.98
N TYR A 135 -19.14 1.64 12.21
CA TYR A 135 -20.48 1.94 12.74
C TYR A 135 -21.14 0.70 13.33
N ARG A 136 -21.10 -0.43 12.62
CA ARG A 136 -21.66 -1.71 13.10
C ARG A 136 -20.97 -2.18 14.38
N TYR A 137 -19.65 -2.04 14.46
CA TYR A 137 -18.87 -2.48 15.61
C TYR A 137 -19.21 -1.67 16.87
N TRP A 138 -19.21 -0.34 16.78
CA TRP A 138 -19.52 0.53 17.92
C TRP A 138 -21.01 0.58 18.27
N GLY A 139 -21.89 0.41 17.27
CA GLY A 139 -23.34 0.35 17.47
C GLY A 139 -23.86 -0.98 18.01
N SER A 140 -23.03 -2.04 18.03
CA SER A 140 -23.39 -3.30 18.67
C SER A 140 -23.36 -3.15 20.19
N THR A 141 -24.45 -3.50 20.86
CA THR A 141 -24.60 -3.50 22.32
C THR A 141 -24.14 -4.82 22.92
#